data_AF-A0A090VDM7-F1
#
_entry.id   AF-A0A090VDM7-F1
#
_cell.length_a   1.000
_cell.length_b   1.000
_cell.length_c   1.000
_cell.angle_alpha   90.00
_cell.angle_beta   90.00
_cell.angle_gamma   90.00
#
_symmetry.space_group_name_H-M   'P 1'
#
loop_
_entity.id
_entity.type
_entity.pdbx_description
1 polymer ?
#
loop_
_entity_poly.entity_id
_entity_poly.type
_entity_poly.pdbx_seq_one_letter_code
_entity_poly.pdbx_strand_id
1 'polypeptide(L)' 'MNGSHGKDVPAHRVVNRKGLLTGKHHFDGTNLMQQLLESEGIEVVDNQIQNLDKVYWDPSEHL' A
#
# COMPACT_ATOMS: atom_id res chain seq x y z
N MET A 1 -14.23 7.32 15.20
CA MET A 1 -14.43 6.61 13.92
C MET A 1 -13.56 7.27 12.88
N ASN A 2 -12.54 6.57 12.38
CA ASN A 2 -11.66 7.04 11.31
C ASN A 2 -12.41 6.98 9.97
N GLY A 3 -12.21 7.98 9.10
CA GLY A 3 -12.97 8.17 7.86
C GLY A 3 -12.67 7.18 6.73
N SER A 4 -12.41 5.91 7.06
CA SER A 4 -12.14 4.82 6.12
C SER A 4 -13.41 4.15 5.58
N HIS A 5 -14.57 4.37 6.20
CA HIS A 5 -15.85 3.98 5.60
C HIS A 5 -16.30 5.08 4.61
N GLY A 6 -16.16 4.82 3.31
CA GLY A 6 -16.89 5.55 2.27
C GLY A 6 -16.13 6.65 1.50
N LYS A 7 -14.80 6.57 1.38
CA LYS A 7 -14.06 7.45 0.45
C LYS A 7 -13.14 6.61 -0.44
N ASP A 8 -13.07 6.97 -1.73
CA ASP A 8 -12.14 6.48 -2.77
C ASP A 8 -10.66 6.79 -2.43
N VAL A 9 -10.24 6.46 -1.21
CA VAL A 9 -8.87 6.64 -0.73
C VAL A 9 -8.11 5.36 -1.08
N PRO A 10 -6.95 5.46 -1.75
CA PRO A 10 -6.13 4.30 -2.10
C PRO A 10 -5.42 3.75 -0.86
N ALA A 11 -6.18 3.12 0.05
CA ALA A 11 -5.68 2.61 1.31
C ALA A 11 -4.63 1.50 1.13
N HIS A 12 -4.63 0.81 -0.02
CA HIS A 12 -3.64 -0.22 -0.37
C HIS A 12 -2.23 0.34 -0.53
N ARG A 13 -2.07 1.65 -0.74
CA ARG A 13 -0.75 2.32 -0.78
C ARG A 13 -0.15 2.53 0.61
N VAL A 14 -0.93 2.36 1.68
CA VAL A 14 -0.47 2.54 3.05
C VAL A 14 0.13 1.23 3.55
N VAL A 15 1.45 1.18 3.63
CA VAL A 15 2.23 0.06 4.15
C VAL A 15 3.04 0.49 5.37
N ASN A 16 3.60 -0.49 6.10
CA ASN A 16 4.51 -0.17 7.19
C ASN A 16 5.87 0.33 6.66
N ARG A 17 6.73 0.86 7.55
CA ARG A 17 8.05 1.38 7.20
C ARG A 17 8.97 0.36 6.48
N LYS A 18 8.74 -0.93 6.65
CA LYS A 18 9.51 -2.01 6.00
C LYS A 18 8.92 -2.43 4.64
N GLY A 19 7.82 -1.83 4.20
CA GLY A 19 7.11 -2.21 2.99
C GLY A 19 6.28 -3.49 3.13
N LEU A 20 6.03 -3.96 4.35
CA LEU A 20 5.22 -5.17 4.57
C LEU A 20 3.73 -4.85 4.54
N LEU A 21 2.96 -5.73 3.89
CA LEU A 21 1.52 -5.66 3.73
C LEU A 21 0.79 -6.09 5.02
N THR A 22 1.04 -5.39 6.13
CA THR A 22 0.42 -5.68 7.43
C THR A 22 -1.08 -5.35 7.48
N GLY A 23 -1.55 -4.47 6.58
CA GLY A 23 -2.95 -4.05 6.46
C GLY A 23 -3.84 -5.01 5.66
N LYS A 24 -3.29 -6.09 5.09
CA LYS A 24 -4.01 -6.98 4.16
C LYS A 24 -5.31 -7.59 4.72
N HIS A 25 -5.42 -7.75 6.03
CA HIS A 25 -6.62 -8.28 6.70
C HIS A 25 -7.83 -7.34 6.63
N HIS A 26 -7.61 -6.05 6.32
CA HIS A 26 -8.68 -5.07 6.12
C HIS A 26 -9.23 -5.03 4.69
N PHE A 27 -8.63 -5.80 3.77
CA PHE A 27 -9.06 -5.88 2.38
C PHE A 27 -9.87 -7.18 2.17
N ASP A 28 -10.92 -7.09 1.35
CA ASP A 28 -11.76 -8.24 0.99
C ASP A 28 -10.99 -9.21 0.08
N GLY A 29 -10.22 -10.09 0.70
CA GLY A 29 -9.42 -11.13 0.04
C GLY A 29 -7.97 -11.13 0.48
N THR A 30 -7.39 -12.33 0.63
CA THR A 30 -6.02 -12.53 1.15
C THR A 30 -4.94 -11.77 0.36
N ASN A 31 -5.18 -11.54 -0.93
CA ASN A 31 -4.22 -10.97 -1.88
C ASN A 31 -4.69 -9.67 -2.54
N LEU A 32 -5.85 -9.11 -2.18
CA LEU A 32 -6.41 -7.94 -2.88
C LEU A 32 -5.47 -6.73 -2.80
N MET A 33 -4.90 -6.47 -1.62
CA MET A 33 -3.91 -5.39 -1.44
C MET A 33 -2.68 -5.57 -2.34
N GLN A 34 -2.20 -6.80 -2.49
CA GLN A 34 -1.08 -7.12 -3.36
C GLN A 34 -1.43 -6.90 -4.83
N GLN A 35 -2.59 -7.40 -5.28
CA GLN A 35 -3.05 -7.23 -6.67
C GLN A 35 -3.21 -5.76 -7.05
N LEU A 36 -3.70 -4.92 -6.14
CA LEU A 36 -3.82 -3.48 -6.37
C LEU A 36 -2.44 -2.82 -6.55
N LEU A 37 -1.47 -3.15 -5.69
CA LEU A 37 -0.10 -2.66 -5.81
C LEU A 37 0.56 -3.13 -7.12
N GLU A 38 0.42 -4.42 -7.45
CA GLU A 38 0.93 -5.00 -8.69
C GLU A 38 0.28 -4.37 -9.93
N SER A 39 -1.01 -4.03 -9.87
CA SER A 39 -1.71 -3.32 -10.95
C SER A 39 -1.19 -1.89 -11.18
N GLU A 40 -0.60 -1.29 -10.15
CA GLU A 40 0.09 0.01 -10.22
C GLU A 40 1.56 -0.14 -10.67
N GLY A 41 2.02 -1.37 -10.93
CA GLY A 41 3.41 -1.66 -11.32
C GLY A 41 4.37 -1.80 -10.14
N ILE A 42 3.85 -1.96 -8.91
CA ILE A 42 4.66 -2.17 -7.71
C ILE A 42 4.90 -3.66 -7.53
N GLU A 43 6.17 -4.07 -7.51
CA GLU A 43 6.56 -5.46 -7.30
C GLU A 43 6.45 -5.82 -5.81
N VAL A 44 5.72 -6.91 -5.52
CA VAL A 44 5.52 -7.42 -4.16
C VAL A 44 5.99 -8.88 -4.11
N VAL A 45 6.92 -9.19 -3.21
CA VAL A 45 7.43 -10.55 -2.98
C VAL A 45 7.29 -10.87 -1.50
N ASP A 46 6.75 -12.04 -1.17
CA ASP A 46 6.54 -12.52 0.22
C ASP A 46 5.80 -11.52 1.14
N ASN A 47 4.80 -10.80 0.61
CA ASN A 47 4.08 -9.72 1.30
C ASN A 47 4.94 -8.49 1.61
N GLN A 48 6.03 -8.26 0.88
CA GLN A 48 6.90 -7.10 1.00
C GLN A 48 7.07 -6.40 -0.36
N ILE A 49 6.84 -5.08 -0.38
CA ILE A 49 7.13 -4.23 -1.53
C ILE A 49 8.63 -4.22 -1.80
N GLN A 50 9.01 -4.51 -3.04
CA GLN A 50 10.37 -4.39 -3.53
C GLN A 50 10.63 -2.96 -3.98
N ASN A 51 11.85 -2.46 -3.77
CA ASN A 51 12.25 -1.09 -4.11
C ASN A 51 11.34 0.01 -3.50
N LEU A 52 10.94 -0.15 -2.23
CA LEU A 52 10.08 0.82 -1.54
C LEU A 52 10.60 2.26 -1.67
N ASP A 53 11.91 2.47 -1.62
CA ASP A 53 12.53 3.79 -1.74
C ASP A 53 12.21 4.51 -3.08
N LYS A 54 11.97 3.75 -4.16
CA LYS A 54 11.61 4.33 -5.48
C LYS A 54 10.16 4.79 -5.57
N VAL A 55 9.29 4.22 -4.74
CA VAL A 55 7.85 4.49 -4.70
C VAL A 55 7.45 5.24 -3.42
N TYR A 56 8.43 5.56 -2.59
CA TYR A 56 8.24 6.29 -1.35
C TYR A 56 7.82 7.72 -1.68
N TRP A 57 6.72 8.14 -1.08
CA TRP A 57 6.24 9.51 -1.22
C TRP A 57 6.77 10.36 -0.07
N ASP A 58 7.65 11.31 -0.39
CA ASP A 58 8.11 12.34 0.55
C ASP A 58 7.35 13.67 0.29
N PRO A 59 6.50 14.13 1.22
CA PRO A 59 5.83 15.42 1.10
C PRO A 59 6.80 16.61 1.09
N SER A 60 7.99 16.45 1.65
CA SER A 60 8.99 17.52 1.75
C SER A 60 9.66 17.82 0.41
N GLU A 61 9.68 16.88 -0.53
CA GLU A 61 10.18 17.10 -1.89
C GLU A 61 9.26 18.01 -2.73
N HIS A 62 8.05 18.26 -2.25
CA HIS A 62 7.00 19.03 -2.96
C HIS A 62 6.66 20.36 -2.25
N LEU A 63 7.53 20.82 -1.35
CA LEU A 63 7.39 22.07 -0.58
C LEU A 63 8.11 23.25 -1.26
#